data_AF-A0AA96LGA1-F1
#
_entry.id   AF-A0AA96LGA1-F1
#
_cell.length_a   1.000
_cell.length_b   1.000
_cell.length_c   1.000
_cell.angle_alpha   90.00
_cell.angle_beta   90.00
_cell.angle_gamma   90.00
#
_symmetry.space_group_name_H-M   'P 1'
#
loop_
_entity.id
_entity.type
_entity.pdbx_description
1 polymer ?
#
loop_
_entity_poly.entity_id
_entity_poly.type
_entity_poly.pdbx_seq_one_letter_code
_entity_poly.pdbx_strand_id
1 'polypeptide(L)'
;MTESLTPLLHKFRLELREDTMAAQLGGYYACRNGQKHIVLNRDLPEEKKAEVGLEIIDRHCRDQTPSAFLPYFLFDEGFPEKK
;
A
#
# COMPACT_ATOMS: atom_id res chain seq x y z
N MET A 1 1.42 -12.86 2.26
CA MET A 1 2.13 -11.56 2.20
C MET A 1 1.66 -10.68 1.04
N THR A 2 1.67 -11.18 -0.19
CA THR A 2 1.35 -10.42 -1.42
C THR A 2 -0.10 -10.52 -1.88
N GLU A 3 -0.83 -11.60 -1.60
CA GLU A 3 -2.15 -11.84 -2.23
C GLU A 3 -3.19 -10.74 -1.96
N SER A 4 -3.28 -10.21 -0.73
CA SER A 4 -4.23 -9.15 -0.39
C SER A 4 -3.88 -7.78 -1.01
N LEU A 5 -2.61 -7.53 -1.35
CA LEU A 5 -2.16 -6.29 -1.99
C LEU A 5 -1.98 -6.43 -3.50
N THR A 6 -1.83 -7.66 -4.01
CA THR A 6 -1.62 -7.98 -5.44
C THR A 6 -2.66 -7.32 -6.35
N PRO A 7 -3.98 -7.37 -6.09
CA PRO A 7 -4.96 -6.73 -6.96
C PRO A 7 -4.79 -5.21 -7.01
N LEU A 8 -4.46 -4.58 -5.86
CA LEU A 8 -4.23 -3.13 -5.78
C LEU A 8 -2.93 -2.74 -6.49
N LEU A 9 -1.85 -3.48 -6.27
CA LEU A 9 -0.56 -3.26 -6.91
C LEU A 9 -0.68 -3.35 -8.44
N HIS A 10 -1.37 -4.37 -8.96
CA HIS A 10 -1.61 -4.53 -10.39
C HIS A 10 -2.46 -3.38 -10.96
N LYS A 11 -3.56 -3.02 -10.28
CA LYS A 11 -4.50 -1.97 -10.72
C LYS A 11 -3.82 -0.59 -10.81
N PHE A 12 -2.96 -0.26 -9.86
CA PHE A 12 -2.24 1.02 -9.83
C PHE A 12 -0.86 0.97 -10.51
N ARG A 13 -0.50 -0.17 -11.13
CA ARG A 13 0.82 -0.44 -11.72
C ARG A 13 1.96 -0.11 -10.76
N LEU A 14 1.81 -0.55 -9.51
CA LEU A 14 2.78 -0.41 -8.43
C LEU A 14 3.59 -1.70 -8.30
N GLU A 15 4.90 -1.55 -8.11
CA GLU A 15 5.76 -2.65 -7.68
C GLU A 15 5.96 -2.60 -6.16
N LEU A 16 5.81 -3.75 -5.50
CA LEU A 16 6.17 -3.86 -4.09
C LEU A 16 7.66 -4.17 -3.95
N ARG A 17 8.34 -3.42 -3.08
CA ARG A 17 9.72 -3.67 -2.69
C ARG A 17 9.83 -3.64 -1.18
N GLU A 18 10.82 -4.34 -0.66
CA GLU A 18 11.19 -4.26 0.75
C GLU A 18 12.60 -3.69 0.85
N ASP A 19 12.81 -2.80 1.81
CA ASP A 19 14.12 -2.23 2.09
C ASP A 19 14.36 -2.18 3.60
N THR A 20 15.62 -2.15 4.00
CA THR A 20 16.00 -1.99 5.41
C THR A 20 15.90 -0.51 5.75
N MET A 21 15.04 -0.17 6.69
CA MET A 21 14.78 1.22 7.08
C MET A 21 14.72 1.35 8.59
N ALA A 22 14.91 2.57 9.10
CA ALA A 22 14.65 2.83 10.52
C ALA A 22 13.22 2.39 10.86
N ALA A 23 13.01 1.66 11.96
CA ALA A 23 11.69 1.10 12.32
C ALA A 23 10.55 2.13 12.40
N GLN A 24 10.89 3.40 12.66
CA GLN A 24 9.98 4.55 12.64
C GLN A 24 9.44 4.88 11.24
N LEU A 25 10.17 4.52 10.19
CA LEU A 25 9.73 4.57 8.80
C LEU A 25 9.14 3.21 8.47
N GLY A 26 7.81 3.12 8.42
CA GLY A 26 7.13 1.88 8.07
C GLY A 26 7.24 1.55 6.58
N GLY A 27 7.28 2.56 5.72
CA GLY A 27 7.38 2.42 4.28
C GLY A 27 7.09 3.74 3.58
N TYR A 28 7.27 3.78 2.26
CA TYR A 28 7.03 4.97 1.45
C TYR A 28 6.69 4.64 -0.01
N TYR A 29 6.05 5.59 -0.67
CA TYR A 29 5.85 5.58 -2.11
C TYR A 29 7.07 6.20 -2.81
N ALA A 30 7.55 5.58 -3.89
CA ALA A 30 8.60 6.11 -4.74
C ALA A 30 8.21 6.04 -6.21
N CYS A 31 8.60 7.03 -7.00
CA CYS A 31 8.50 6.99 -8.45
C CYS A 31 9.89 7.15 -9.04
N ARG A 32 10.38 6.13 -9.76
CA ARG A 32 11.72 6.16 -10.37
C ARG A 32 11.59 5.73 -11.83
N ASN A 33 12.10 6.54 -12.75
CA ASN A 33 12.05 6.27 -14.19
C ASN A 33 10.63 5.98 -14.72
N GLY A 34 9.60 6.61 -14.15
CA GLY A 34 8.20 6.38 -14.52
C GLY A 34 7.60 5.08 -13.96
N GLN A 35 8.36 4.26 -13.25
CA GLN A 35 7.84 3.14 -12.47
C GLN A 35 7.48 3.61 -11.06
N LYS A 36 6.30 3.17 -10.60
CA LYS A 36 5.80 3.46 -9.27
C LYS A 36 6.09 2.27 -8.35
N HIS A 37 6.62 2.54 -7.17
CA HIS A 37 7.02 1.54 -6.20
C HIS A 37 6.41 1.86 -4.83
N ILE A 38 6.01 0.83 -4.11
CA ILE A 38 5.78 0.88 -2.68
C ILE A 38 6.93 0.15 -2.02
N VAL A 39 7.67 0.86 -1.18
CA VAL A 39 8.81 0.33 -0.45
C VAL A 39 8.38 0.17 1.00
N LEU A 40 8.30 -1.07 1.47
CA LEU A 40 7.99 -1.38 2.86
C LEU A 40 9.25 -1.65 3.65
N ASN A 41 9.24 -1.29 4.92
CA ASN A 41 10.32 -1.64 5.82
C ASN A 41 10.32 -3.15 6.06
N ARG A 42 11.42 -3.80 5.66
CA ARG A 42 11.61 -5.24 5.78
C ARG A 42 11.51 -5.74 7.22
N ASP A 43 11.91 -4.90 8.18
CA ASP A 43 11.98 -5.23 9.61
C ASP A 43 10.64 -5.12 10.33
N LEU A 44 9.58 -4.67 9.64
CA LEU A 44 8.23 -4.65 10.20
C LEU A 44 7.62 -6.06 10.29
N PRO A 45 6.82 -6.34 11.34
CA PRO A 45 5.94 -7.51 11.37
C PRO A 45 5.02 -7.54 10.15
N GLU A 46 4.71 -8.73 9.62
CA GLU A 46 3.88 -8.89 8.42
C GLU A 46 2.52 -8.18 8.52
N GLU A 47 1.88 -8.22 9.69
CA GLU A 47 0.61 -7.53 9.93
C GLU A 47 0.72 -6.02 9.73
N LYS A 48 1.84 -5.41 10.19
CA LYS A 48 2.11 -3.98 10.02
C LYS A 48 2.51 -3.62 8.59
N LYS A 49 3.18 -4.53 7.88
CA LYS A 49 3.53 -4.32 6.46
C LYS A 49 2.28 -4.17 5.60
N ALA A 50 1.26 -5.01 5.82
CA ALA A 50 0.01 -4.94 5.08
C ALA A 50 -0.74 -3.62 5.35
N GLU A 51 -0.82 -3.22 6.62
CA GLU A 51 -1.45 -1.95 7.05
C GLU A 51 -0.75 -0.73 6.43
N VAL A 52 0.58 -0.66 6.54
CA VAL A 52 1.38 0.43 5.98
C VAL A 52 1.29 0.45 4.45
N GLY A 53 1.33 -0.71 3.80
CA GLY A 53 1.16 -0.81 2.34
C GLY A 53 -0.18 -0.27 1.87
N LEU A 54 -1.27 -0.63 2.56
CA LEU A 54 -2.60 -0.10 2.29
C LEU A 54 -2.67 1.42 2.51
N GLU A 55 -2.10 1.94 3.59
CA GLU A 55 -2.09 3.38 3.87
C GLU A 55 -1.36 4.17 2.78
N ILE A 56 -0.23 3.65 2.28
CA ILE A 56 0.55 4.29 1.21
C ILE A 56 -0.23 4.28 -0.11
N ILE A 57 -0.88 3.15 -0.46
CA ILE A 57 -1.76 3.07 -1.64
C ILE A 57 -2.92 4.04 -1.48
N ASP A 58 -3.50 4.13 -0.28
CA ASP A 58 -4.64 5.00 0.00
C ASP A 58 -4.30 6.47 -0.17
N ARG A 59 -3.18 6.90 0.42
CA ARG A 59 -2.66 8.25 0.23
C ARG A 59 -2.37 8.54 -1.25
N HIS A 60 -1.73 7.61 -1.97
CA HIS A 60 -1.44 7.79 -3.40
C HIS A 60 -2.71 8.03 -4.23
N CYS A 61 -3.77 7.27 -3.96
CA CYS A 61 -5.02 7.41 -4.69
C CYS A 61 -5.79 8.67 -4.32
N ARG A 62 -5.73 9.10 -3.05
CA ARG A 62 -6.31 10.39 -2.61
C ARG A 62 -5.58 11.57 -3.25
N ASP A 63 -4.28 11.48 -3.42
CA ASP A 63 -3.48 12.54 -4.04
C ASP A 63 -3.67 12.60 -5.57
N GLN A 64 -4.02 11.48 -6.22
CA GLN A 64 -4.23 11.42 -7.69
C GLN A 64 -5.70 11.45 -8.12
N THR A 65 -6.66 11.27 -7.22
CA THR A 65 -8.09 11.21 -7.53
C THR A 65 -8.85 12.14 -6.58
N PRO A 66 -9.75 13.01 -7.06
CA PRO A 66 -10.64 13.75 -6.16
C PRO A 66 -11.56 12.74 -5.45
N SER A 67 -11.13 12.34 -4.25
CA SER A 67 -11.93 11.84 -3.13
C SER A 67 -13.14 10.95 -3.50
N ALA A 68 -12.96 9.64 -3.69
CA ALA A 68 -14.05 8.63 -3.50
C ALA A 68 -13.68 7.14 -3.74
N PHE A 69 -12.58 6.78 -4.40
CA PHE A 69 -12.54 5.47 -5.07
C PHE A 69 -12.09 4.25 -4.24
N LEU A 70 -11.35 4.45 -3.14
CA LEU A 70 -10.81 3.33 -2.35
C LEU A 70 -11.73 2.73 -1.29
N PRO A 71 -12.57 3.50 -0.57
CA PRO A 71 -13.49 2.91 0.39
C PRO A 71 -14.37 1.85 -0.26
N TYR A 72 -14.85 2.09 -1.47
CA TYR A 72 -15.72 1.15 -2.17
C TYR A 72 -15.06 -0.18 -2.51
N PHE A 73 -13.75 -0.21 -2.82
CA PHE A 73 -13.05 -1.45 -3.19
C PHE A 73 -12.63 -2.26 -1.96
N LEU A 74 -12.31 -1.60 -0.84
CA LEU A 74 -11.98 -2.26 0.43
C LEU A 74 -13.21 -2.81 1.16
N PHE A 75 -14.38 -2.16 1.00
CA PHE A 75 -15.64 -2.62 1.57
C PHE A 75 -16.26 -3.80 0.81
N ASP A 76 -16.03 -3.93 -0.50
CA ASP A 76 -16.63 -4.99 -1.33
C ASP A 76 -15.86 -6.33 -1.25
N GLU A 77 -14.55 -6.31 -0.95
CA GLU A 77 -13.72 -7.52 -0.80
C GLU A 77 -13.50 -7.99 0.66
N GLY A 78 -14.29 -7.50 1.62
CA GLY A 78 -14.36 -8.10 2.96
C GLY A 78 -13.09 -7.90 3.81
N PHE A 79 -12.45 -6.73 3.76
CA PHE A 79 -11.54 -6.34 4.82
C PHE A 79 -12.35 -6.11 6.11
N PRO A 80 -12.13 -6.87 7.19
CA PRO A 80 -12.91 -6.70 8.40
C PRO A 80 -12.61 -5.32 9.01
N GLU A 81 -13.61 -4.44 8.98
CA GLU A 81 -13.63 -3.26 9.82
C GLU A 81 -13.49 -3.72 11.27
N LYS A 82 -12.33 -3.46 11.88
CA LYS A 82 -12.19 -3.58 13.33
C LYS A 82 -13.09 -2.54 13.99
N LYS A 83 -14.25 -2.98 14.46
CA LYS A 83 -15.03 -2.30 15.51
C LYS A 83 -14.37 -2.45 16.87
#